data_AF-A0A383DSS7-F1
#
_entry.id   AF-A0A383DSS7-F1
#
_cell.length_a   1.000
_cell.length_b   1.000
_cell.length_c   1.000
_cell.angle_alpha   90.00
_cell.angle_beta   90.00
_cell.angle_gamma   90.00
#
_symmetry.space_group_name_H-M   'P 1'
#
loop_
_entity.id
_entity.type
_entity.pdbx_description
1 polymer ?
#
loop_
_entity_poly.entity_id
_entity_poly.type
_entity_poly.pdbx_seq_one_letter_code
_entity_poly.pdbx_strand_id
1 'polypeptide(L)'
;MKNKNKGFTLIELLVVVAIIGILAAVGTVAYTGYTASAKKSATKSNHANVVKYVAAEMAKCNIESTAFNDWLCTNKSSVTAGSSAATGNPAEAAALALSDFKDPYGVAESAVSGEAVAADADHT
;
A
#
# COMPACT_ATOMS: atom_id res chain seq x y z
N MET A 1 -45.20 -11.94 -41.40
CA MET A 1 -44.57 -10.96 -40.49
C MET A 1 -43.51 -10.18 -41.25
N LYS A 2 -43.48 -8.84 -41.17
CA LYS A 2 -42.51 -8.01 -41.90
C LYS A 2 -41.50 -7.45 -40.88
N ASN A 3 -40.33 -8.06 -40.85
CA ASN A 3 -39.24 -7.67 -39.96
C ASN A 3 -38.63 -6.36 -40.49
N LYS A 4 -38.89 -5.24 -39.79
CA LYS A 4 -38.24 -3.96 -40.03
C LYS A 4 -36.86 -3.98 -39.37
N ASN A 5 -35.88 -4.59 -40.02
CA ASN A 5 -34.48 -4.48 -39.60
C ASN A 5 -33.99 -3.08 -39.97
N LYS A 6 -34.20 -2.10 -39.08
CA LYS A 6 -33.57 -0.78 -39.18
C LYS A 6 -32.09 -0.96 -38.83
N GLY A 7 -31.22 -0.95 -39.86
CA GLY A 7 -29.78 -0.88 -39.66
C GLY A 7 -29.38 0.49 -39.10
N PHE A 8 -28.36 0.50 -38.25
CA PHE A 8 -27.74 1.72 -37.74
C PHE A 8 -27.06 2.47 -38.89
N THR A 9 -27.24 3.79 -38.99
CA THR A 9 -26.61 4.55 -40.06
C THR A 9 -25.13 4.80 -39.75
N LEU A 10 -24.27 4.83 -40.78
CA LEU A 10 -22.84 5.10 -40.59
C LEU A 10 -22.61 6.49 -39.98
N ILE A 11 -23.47 7.46 -40.28
CA ILE A 11 -23.37 8.81 -39.74
C ILE A 11 -23.69 8.86 -38.25
N GLU A 12 -24.67 8.07 -37.78
CA GLU A 12 -24.95 7.94 -36.35
C GLU A 12 -23.73 7.38 -35.59
N LEU A 13 -23.02 6.40 -36.17
CA LEU A 13 -21.80 5.87 -35.56
C LEU A 13 -20.66 6.88 -35.54
N LEU A 14 -20.48 7.68 -36.60
CA LEU A 14 -19.40 8.66 -36.67
C LEU A 14 -19.53 9.74 -35.60
N VAL A 15 -20.74 10.23 -35.34
CA VAL A 15 -20.98 11.24 -34.30
C VAL A 15 -20.70 10.66 -32.91
N VAL A 16 -21.08 9.41 -32.65
CA VAL A 16 -20.84 8.75 -31.36
C VAL A 16 -19.35 8.62 -31.08
N VAL A 17 -18.55 8.16 -32.06
CA VAL A 17 -17.10 8.03 -31.91
C VAL A 17 -16.45 9.39 -31.68
N ALA A 18 -16.92 10.44 -32.36
CA ALA A 18 -16.42 11.80 -32.15
C ALA A 18 -16.65 12.30 -30.71
N ILE A 19 -17.84 12.08 -30.15
CA ILE A 19 -18.16 12.47 -28.77
C ILE A 19 -17.33 11.66 -27.76
N ILE A 20 -17.24 10.34 -27.93
CA ILE A 20 -16.41 9.47 -27.06
C ILE A 20 -14.95 9.90 -27.10
N GLY A 21 -14.43 10.30 -28.27
CA GLY A 21 -13.06 10.80 -28.40
C GLY A 21 -12.77 12.02 -27.54
N ILE A 22 -13.69 13.01 -27.51
CA ILE A 22 -13.55 14.21 -26.67
C ILE A 22 -13.64 13.85 -25.19
N LEU A 23 -14.62 13.03 -24.80
CA LEU A 23 -14.79 12.60 -23.41
C LEU A 23 -13.58 11.79 -22.91
N ALA A 24 -13.01 10.93 -23.76
CA ALA A 24 -11.81 10.18 -23.44
C ALA A 24 -10.60 11.11 -23.25
N ALA A 25 -10.41 12.10 -24.13
CA ALA A 25 -9.31 13.05 -24.01
C ALA A 25 -9.33 13.83 -22.68
N VAL A 26 -10.49 14.38 -22.28
CA VAL A 26 -10.62 15.09 -21.00
C VAL A 26 -10.57 14.12 -19.82
N GLY A 27 -11.23 12.97 -19.96
CA GLY A 27 -11.29 11.94 -18.92
C GLY A 27 -9.93 11.36 -18.56
N THR A 28 -9.03 11.16 -19.53
CA THR A 28 -7.69 10.61 -19.27
C THR A 28 -6.83 11.54 -18.40
N VAL A 29 -6.81 12.85 -18.70
CA VAL A 29 -6.04 13.82 -17.90
C VAL A 29 -6.61 13.92 -16.48
N ALA A 30 -7.93 14.00 -16.35
CA ALA A 30 -8.58 14.03 -15.04
C ALA A 30 -8.31 12.74 -14.24
N TYR A 31 -8.46 11.57 -14.86
CA TYR A 31 -8.32 10.27 -14.23
C TYR A 31 -6.90 10.03 -13.70
N THR A 32 -5.87 10.42 -14.45
CA THR A 32 -4.47 10.32 -13.98
C THR A 32 -4.22 11.20 -12.76
N GLY A 33 -4.76 12.42 -12.72
CA GLY A 33 -4.68 13.30 -11.55
C GLY A 33 -5.43 12.77 -10.32
N TYR A 34 -6.63 12.21 -10.52
CA TYR A 34 -7.42 11.59 -9.45
C TYR A 34 -6.74 10.35 -8.88
N THR A 35 -6.24 9.46 -9.73
CA THR A 35 -5.53 8.25 -9.29
C THR A 35 -4.24 8.59 -8.56
N ALA A 36 -3.47 9.59 -9.01
CA ALA A 36 -2.29 10.07 -8.29
C ALA A 36 -2.62 10.63 -6.90
N SER A 37 -3.68 11.44 -6.80
CA SER A 37 -4.15 12.00 -5.53
C SER A 37 -4.67 10.93 -4.57
N ALA A 38 -5.41 9.94 -5.11
CA ALA A 38 -5.90 8.80 -4.35
C ALA A 38 -4.74 7.95 -3.80
N LYS A 39 -3.71 7.68 -4.61
CA LYS A 39 -2.49 6.98 -4.17
C LYS A 39 -1.80 7.73 -3.02
N LYS A 40 -1.61 9.05 -3.15
CA LYS A 40 -1.01 9.87 -2.09
C LYS A 40 -1.81 9.83 -0.79
N SER A 41 -3.14 9.92 -0.88
CA SER A 41 -4.03 9.81 0.28
C SER A 41 -3.93 8.43 0.93
N ALA A 42 -3.93 7.37 0.12
CA ALA A 42 -3.77 5.99 0.57
C ALA A 42 -2.43 5.81 1.28
N THR A 43 -1.31 6.30 0.74
CA THR A 43 0.01 6.22 1.39
C THR A 43 0.02 6.93 2.74
N LYS A 44 -0.60 8.12 2.84
CA LYS A 44 -0.71 8.84 4.12
C LYS A 44 -1.52 8.06 5.16
N SER A 45 -2.67 7.52 4.76
CA SER A 45 -3.51 6.69 5.64
C SER A 45 -2.77 5.42 6.05
N ASN A 46 -2.08 4.80 5.09
CA ASN A 46 -1.31 3.59 5.29
C ASN A 46 -0.22 3.82 6.32
N HIS A 47 0.60 4.86 6.16
CA HIS A 47 1.64 5.21 7.12
C HIS A 47 1.08 5.42 8.54
N ALA A 48 -0.02 6.17 8.68
CA ALA A 48 -0.65 6.38 9.98
C ALA A 48 -1.14 5.06 10.62
N ASN A 49 -1.64 4.12 9.82
CA ASN A 49 -2.05 2.79 10.30
C ASN A 49 -0.86 1.94 10.72
N VAL A 50 0.23 1.95 9.94
CA VAL A 50 1.47 1.22 10.26
C VAL A 50 2.07 1.72 11.57
N VAL A 51 2.20 3.04 11.75
CA VAL A 51 2.76 3.62 12.99
C VAL A 51 1.93 3.21 14.21
N LYS A 52 0.59 3.28 14.10
CA LYS A 52 -0.31 2.87 15.19
C LYS A 52 -0.18 1.38 15.50
N TYR A 53 -0.09 0.54 14.47
CA TYR A 53 0.09 -0.90 14.63
C TYR A 53 1.41 -1.20 15.33
N VAL A 54 2.54 -0.65 14.85
CA VAL A 54 3.85 -0.88 15.46
C VAL A 54 3.89 -0.37 16.90
N ALA A 55 3.33 0.81 17.19
CA ALA A 55 3.26 1.31 18.56
C ALA A 55 2.43 0.40 19.47
N ALA A 56 1.30 -0.14 18.97
CA ALA A 56 0.47 -1.07 19.72
C ALA A 56 1.18 -2.40 19.98
N GLU A 57 1.85 -2.98 18.99
CA GLU A 57 2.62 -4.22 19.14
C GLU A 57 3.83 -4.04 20.06
N MET A 58 4.53 -2.90 19.99
CA MET A 58 5.60 -2.58 20.94
C MET A 58 5.07 -2.40 22.36
N ALA A 59 3.86 -1.88 22.53
CA ALA A 59 3.20 -1.79 23.82
C ALA A 59 2.77 -3.17 24.34
N LYS A 60 2.25 -4.05 23.46
CA LYS A 60 1.96 -5.45 23.78
C LYS A 60 3.20 -6.15 24.33
N CYS A 61 4.37 -5.90 23.76
CA CYS A 61 5.62 -6.45 24.29
C CYS A 61 6.02 -6.00 25.70
N ASN A 62 5.37 -4.99 26.29
CA ASN A 62 5.58 -4.65 27.69
C ASN A 62 4.67 -5.44 28.65
N ILE A 63 3.71 -6.21 28.13
CA ILE A 63 2.65 -6.88 28.90
C ILE A 63 2.57 -8.38 28.56
N GLU A 64 2.82 -8.74 27.31
CA GLU A 64 2.79 -10.10 26.78
C GLU A 64 4.19 -10.56 26.33
N SER A 65 4.35 -11.88 26.18
CA SER A 65 5.61 -12.50 25.73
C SER A 65 5.82 -12.44 24.22
N THR A 66 4.77 -12.16 23.44
CA THR A 66 4.78 -12.16 21.97
C THR A 66 4.03 -10.94 21.42
N ALA A 67 4.46 -10.46 20.25
CA ALA A 67 3.82 -9.41 19.45
C ALA A 67 4.10 -9.66 17.96
N PHE A 68 3.68 -8.80 17.04
CA PHE A 68 4.04 -8.86 15.60
C PHE A 68 3.94 -10.28 14.99
N ASN A 69 2.74 -10.87 14.98
CA ASN A 69 2.51 -12.25 14.52
C ASN A 69 3.47 -13.27 15.19
N ASP A 70 3.35 -13.40 16.52
CA ASP A 70 4.09 -14.36 17.36
C ASP A 70 5.61 -14.12 17.51
N TRP A 71 6.11 -12.95 17.13
CA TRP A 71 7.47 -12.51 17.45
C TRP A 71 7.69 -12.41 18.97
N LEU A 72 8.75 -13.04 19.45
CA LEU A 72 9.08 -13.07 20.88
C LEU A 72 9.62 -11.72 21.36
N CYS A 73 8.93 -11.11 22.31
CA CYS A 73 9.26 -9.79 22.86
C CYS A 73 10.61 -9.77 23.61
N THR A 74 11.15 -10.93 23.99
CA THR A 74 12.52 -11.07 24.51
C THR A 74 13.58 -10.62 23.50
N ASN A 75 13.27 -10.65 22.20
CA ASN A 75 14.17 -10.22 21.13
C ASN A 75 14.22 -8.69 20.95
N LYS A 76 13.45 -7.93 21.72
CA LYS A 76 13.48 -6.44 21.71
C LYS A 76 14.87 -5.88 21.99
N SER A 77 15.74 -6.62 22.69
CA SER A 77 17.12 -6.22 23.01
C SER A 77 18.19 -6.85 22.12
N SER A 78 17.85 -7.83 21.28
CA SER A 78 18.81 -8.48 20.38
C SER A 78 18.84 -7.77 19.02
N VAL A 79 19.38 -6.55 18.98
CA VAL A 79 19.76 -5.92 17.71
C VAL A 79 21.10 -6.53 17.27
N THR A 80 21.04 -7.71 16.67
CA THR A 80 22.17 -8.31 15.95
C THR A 80 21.84 -8.30 14.46
N ALA A 81 22.65 -7.57 13.69
CA ALA A 81 22.52 -7.49 12.24
C ALA A 81 22.60 -8.91 11.63
N GLY A 82 21.57 -9.30 10.86
CA GLY A 82 21.57 -10.55 10.07
C GLY A 82 20.85 -11.75 10.68
N SER A 83 19.87 -11.56 11.58
CA SER A 83 19.09 -12.68 12.15
C SER A 83 17.81 -12.90 11.33
N SER A 84 17.65 -14.08 10.72
CA SER A 84 16.44 -14.44 9.94
C SER A 84 15.16 -14.34 10.76
N ALA A 85 14.10 -13.81 10.14
CA ALA A 85 12.63 -13.83 10.33
C ALA A 85 11.94 -14.20 11.67
N ALA A 86 12.59 -14.87 12.61
CA ALA A 86 12.08 -15.20 13.94
C ALA A 86 12.93 -14.62 15.09
N THR A 87 14.10 -14.03 14.81
CA THR A 87 15.06 -13.61 15.86
C THR A 87 15.76 -12.27 15.61
N GLY A 88 15.29 -11.51 14.62
CA GLY A 88 15.75 -10.16 14.32
C GLY A 88 14.95 -9.09 15.06
N ASN A 89 15.48 -7.87 15.07
CA ASN A 89 14.92 -6.67 15.71
C ASN A 89 13.40 -6.45 15.43
N PRO A 90 12.71 -5.61 16.23
CA PRO A 90 11.27 -5.36 16.05
C PRO A 90 10.88 -4.76 14.68
N ALA A 91 11.82 -4.14 13.94
CA ALA A 91 11.52 -3.58 12.62
C ALA A 91 11.33 -4.68 11.56
N GLU A 92 12.14 -5.73 11.59
CA GLU A 92 11.98 -6.91 10.72
C GLU A 92 10.71 -7.69 11.07
N ALA A 93 10.41 -7.85 12.36
CA ALA A 93 9.17 -8.47 12.83
C ALA A 93 7.93 -7.70 12.35
N ALA A 94 7.97 -6.37 12.45
CA ALA A 94 6.90 -5.51 11.93
C ALA A 94 6.74 -5.63 10.41
N ALA A 95 7.84 -5.70 9.65
CA ALA A 95 7.80 -5.85 8.20
C ALA A 95 7.22 -7.20 7.77
N LEU A 96 7.54 -8.29 8.47
CA LEU A 96 6.94 -9.61 8.24
C LEU A 96 5.46 -9.63 8.64
N ALA A 97 5.12 -9.02 9.77
CA ALA A 97 3.72 -8.94 10.21
C ALA A 97 2.85 -8.13 9.24
N LEU A 98 3.46 -7.22 8.48
CA LEU A 98 2.83 -6.39 7.46
C LEU A 98 3.14 -6.84 6.02
N SER A 99 3.56 -8.09 5.81
CA SER A 99 3.91 -8.56 4.46
C SER A 99 2.78 -8.43 3.43
N ASP A 100 1.53 -8.57 3.89
CA ASP A 100 0.34 -8.45 3.03
C ASP A 100 -0.10 -6.99 2.82
N PHE A 101 0.54 -6.05 3.51
CA PHE A 101 0.21 -4.64 3.43
C PHE A 101 0.64 -4.06 2.07
N LYS A 102 -0.32 -3.46 1.35
CA LYS A 102 -0.14 -3.08 -0.06
C LYS A 102 0.43 -1.67 -0.21
N ASP A 103 1.40 -1.51 -1.13
CA ASP A 103 1.85 -0.19 -1.59
C ASP A 103 0.92 0.34 -2.70
N PRO A 104 0.35 1.56 -2.54
CA PRO A 104 -0.44 2.21 -3.59
C PRO A 104 0.31 2.48 -4.91
N TYR A 105 1.64 2.49 -4.91
CA TYR A 105 2.47 2.79 -6.09
C TYR A 105 2.93 1.55 -6.86
N GLY A 106 2.97 0.38 -6.24
CA GLY A 106 3.35 -0.87 -6.88
C GLY A 106 3.08 -2.09 -6.01
N VAL A 107 3.08 -3.28 -6.61
CA VAL A 107 2.90 -4.55 -5.87
C VAL A 107 4.16 -5.40 -5.84
N ALA A 108 5.24 -4.92 -6.46
CA ALA A 108 6.52 -5.60 -6.55
C ALA A 108 7.42 -5.31 -5.33
N GLU A 109 7.14 -4.23 -4.60
CA GLU A 109 7.87 -3.83 -3.39
C GLU A 109 6.93 -3.89 -2.18
N SER A 110 7.47 -4.28 -1.03
CA SER A 110 6.75 -4.26 0.23
C SER A 110 6.51 -2.81 0.67
N ALA A 111 5.31 -2.51 1.13
CA ALA A 111 4.98 -1.19 1.67
C ALA A 111 5.72 -0.85 2.99
N VAL A 112 6.23 -1.88 3.68
CA VAL A 112 7.01 -1.77 4.91
C VAL A 112 8.24 -2.65 4.76
N SER A 113 9.42 -2.09 5.00
CA SER A 113 10.70 -2.81 5.04
C SER A 113 11.29 -2.74 6.44
N GLY A 114 11.88 -3.85 6.87
CA GLY A 114 12.58 -3.96 8.16
C GLY A 114 14.06 -3.69 7.95
N GLU A 115 14.45 -2.43 7.80
CA GLU A 115 15.87 -2.06 7.76
C GLU A 115 16.30 -1.62 9.16
N ALA A 116 17.27 -2.32 9.74
CA ALA A 116 17.86 -1.94 11.02
C ALA A 116 18.72 -0.69 10.83
N VAL A 117 18.12 0.50 10.95
CA VAL A 117 18.91 1.71 11.16
C VAL A 117 19.57 1.59 12.54
N ALA A 118 20.90 1.47 12.54
CA ALA A 118 21.69 1.54 13.75
C ALA A 118 21.29 2.80 14.52
N ALA A 119 20.92 2.62 15.79
CA ALA A 119 20.44 3.70 16.66
C ALA A 119 21.31 4.94 16.48
N ASP A 120 20.68 6.02 16.04
CA ASP A 120 21.21 7.37 16.06
C ASP A 120 21.48 7.74 17.51
N ALA A 121 22.73 7.56 17.93
CA ALA A 121 23.27 8.21 19.10
C ALA A 121 23.43 9.71 18.81
N ASP A 122 22.33 10.45 18.62
CA ASP A 122 22.35 11.90 18.68
C ASP A 122 20.97 12.49 19.01
N HIS A 123 20.68 12.60 20.31
CA HIS A 123 19.73 13.58 20.82
C HIS A 123 20.43 14.39 21.91
N THR A 124 21.30 15.31 21.48
CA THR A 124 21.68 16.52 22.23
C THR A 124 21.74 17.72 21.30
#